data_AF-A0A8D8WPR9-F1
#
_entry.id   AF-A0A8D8WPR9-F1
#
_cell.length_a   1.000
_cell.length_b   1.000
_cell.length_c   1.000
_cell.angle_alpha   90.00
_cell.angle_beta   90.00
_cell.angle_gamma   90.00
#
_symmetry.space_group_name_H-M   'P 1'
#
loop_
_entity.id
_entity.type
_entity.pdbx_description
1 polymer ?
#
loop_
_entity_poly.entity_id
_entity_poly.type
_entity_poly.pdbx_seq_one_letter_code
_entity_poly.pdbx_strand_id
1 'polypeptide(L)'
;MTIATRTDSVEENDGGGNQAPTPQPGMSSAKDTSPGGTVHQGEGGGTSCSPNCTCKFPLEKLAILDSKISSSRWVVPVLPEQELECLIKAAIELCKTNSDVESEPCQRFYREGLTVSFTKILTDDVVRNWKSNIHNCIYNNCQKLVELVVLKLGQDVIPLLDVLTMVFNPCNTFHTFNSNQQSVSVPVNSNIPDEEVFARPVDYY
;
A
#
# COMPACT_ATOMS: atom_id res chain seq x y z
N MET A 1 53.72 -22.64 30.16
CA MET A 1 54.31 -23.48 29.10
C MET A 1 53.14 -24.17 28.40
N THR A 2 52.83 -23.99 27.12
CA THR A 2 53.47 -23.24 26.00
C THR A 2 52.32 -23.02 24.96
N ILE A 3 51.95 -21.80 24.54
CA ILE A 3 52.38 -21.09 23.29
C ILE A 3 52.25 -22.00 22.03
N ALA A 4 51.62 -21.63 20.89
CA ALA A 4 51.39 -20.32 20.23
C ALA A 4 49.98 -20.24 19.53
N THR A 5 49.38 -19.07 19.22
CA THR A 5 49.43 -18.20 18.00
C THR A 5 49.17 -18.91 16.64
N ARG A 6 48.62 -18.32 15.56
CA ARG A 6 48.15 -16.96 15.13
C ARG A 6 46.92 -17.16 14.16
N THR A 7 46.22 -16.30 13.41
CA THR A 7 46.17 -14.91 12.81
C THR A 7 44.68 -14.47 12.75
N ASP A 8 44.20 -13.22 12.76
CA ASP A 8 44.47 -11.91 12.08
C ASP A 8 43.66 -11.63 10.78
N SER A 9 43.18 -10.37 10.66
CA SER A 9 42.39 -9.71 9.57
C SER A 9 40.89 -10.14 9.45
N VAL A 10 39.84 -9.28 9.31
CA VAL A 10 39.63 -7.89 8.79
C VAL A 10 39.63 -7.88 7.23
N GLU A 11 38.66 -7.34 6.45
CA GLU A 11 37.67 -6.25 6.66
C GLU A 11 36.38 -6.40 5.79
N GLU A 12 35.43 -5.45 5.94
CA GLU A 12 34.33 -4.97 5.06
C GLU A 12 33.41 -5.85 4.15
N ASN A 13 32.11 -5.83 4.51
CA ASN A 13 30.90 -5.49 3.72
C ASN A 13 30.96 -5.32 2.17
N ASP A 14 30.07 -6.04 1.47
CA ASP A 14 29.03 -5.42 0.59
C ASP A 14 27.75 -6.29 0.49
N GLY A 15 26.64 -5.74 -0.02
CA GLY A 15 25.31 -6.34 0.05
C GLY A 15 24.65 -6.76 -1.28
N GLY A 16 23.47 -7.39 -1.18
CA GLY A 16 22.61 -7.69 -2.34
C GLY A 16 21.57 -8.78 -2.06
N GLY A 17 20.26 -8.45 -2.08
CA GLY A 17 19.22 -9.46 -1.85
C GLY A 17 17.76 -9.01 -1.94
N ASN A 18 17.40 -7.82 -1.43
CA ASN A 18 16.00 -7.36 -1.41
C ASN A 18 15.51 -6.90 -2.79
N GLN A 19 14.92 -7.82 -3.55
CA GLN A 19 14.43 -7.57 -4.91
C GLN A 19 13.27 -6.57 -4.94
N ALA A 20 13.50 -5.43 -5.58
CA ALA A 20 12.48 -4.57 -6.15
C ALA A 20 12.10 -5.09 -7.57
N PRO A 21 10.94 -4.72 -8.14
CA PRO A 21 10.58 -5.16 -9.49
C PRO A 21 11.59 -4.69 -10.55
N THR A 22 12.00 -5.61 -11.43
CA THR A 22 13.00 -5.39 -12.48
C THR A 22 12.41 -4.71 -13.71
N PRO A 23 13.06 -3.69 -14.31
CA PRO A 23 12.70 -3.17 -15.63
C PRO A 23 13.13 -4.13 -16.75
N GLN A 24 12.42 -4.13 -17.88
CA GLN A 24 12.81 -4.89 -19.07
C GLN A 24 13.93 -4.18 -19.87
N PRO A 25 14.88 -4.90 -20.48
CA PRO A 25 15.88 -4.31 -21.38
C PRO A 25 15.29 -3.92 -22.73
N GLY A 26 15.67 -2.75 -23.26
CA GLY A 26 15.42 -2.36 -24.65
C GLY A 26 16.59 -2.71 -25.58
N MET A 27 16.30 -3.00 -26.86
CA MET A 27 17.30 -3.17 -27.93
C MET A 27 17.54 -1.85 -28.68
N SER A 28 18.72 -1.66 -29.27
CA SER A 28 19.13 -0.46 -30.02
C SER A 28 20.37 -0.75 -30.89
N SER A 29 20.72 0.00 -31.95
CA SER A 29 20.12 1.22 -32.53
C SER A 29 20.40 1.30 -34.04
N ALA A 30 19.60 2.04 -34.83
CA ALA A 30 19.94 2.39 -36.21
C ALA A 30 19.29 3.69 -36.71
N LYS A 31 20.06 4.41 -37.55
CA LYS A 31 19.77 5.63 -38.33
C LYS A 31 19.38 5.23 -39.78
N ASP A 32 18.96 6.08 -40.73
CA ASP A 32 18.86 7.55 -40.87
C ASP A 32 17.78 7.88 -41.95
N THR A 33 17.53 9.17 -42.24
CA THR A 33 16.89 9.75 -43.47
C THR A 33 15.42 10.21 -43.40
N SER A 34 15.19 11.41 -43.96
CA SER A 34 13.90 12.11 -44.19
C SER A 34 13.92 12.71 -45.63
N PRO A 35 12.88 13.42 -46.15
CA PRO A 35 11.54 13.69 -45.61
C PRO A 35 10.38 13.44 -46.62
N GLY A 36 9.12 13.53 -46.16
CA GLY A 36 7.95 13.75 -47.01
C GLY A 36 6.67 13.01 -46.57
N GLY A 37 5.53 13.69 -46.56
CA GLY A 37 4.22 13.12 -46.23
C GLY A 37 3.38 14.04 -45.33
N THR A 38 2.14 14.34 -45.73
CA THR A 38 1.26 15.33 -45.09
C THR A 38 0.04 14.71 -44.38
N VAL A 39 -0.51 15.50 -43.45
CA VAL A 39 -1.91 15.54 -42.91
C VAL A 39 -2.47 14.41 -42.01
N HIS A 40 -3.49 14.84 -41.24
CA HIS A 40 -4.47 14.13 -40.40
C HIS A 40 -4.09 13.71 -38.96
N GLN A 41 -4.27 14.68 -38.06
CA GLN A 41 -5.40 14.71 -37.10
C GLN A 41 -5.65 13.45 -36.25
N GLY A 42 -5.29 13.54 -34.96
CA GLY A 42 -5.75 12.63 -33.90
C GLY A 42 -5.90 13.41 -32.59
N GLU A 43 -7.10 13.44 -32.02
CA GLU A 43 -7.42 14.30 -30.87
C GLU A 43 -7.01 13.67 -29.53
N GLY A 44 -6.29 14.44 -28.71
CA GLY A 44 -5.86 14.04 -27.37
C GLY A 44 -7.01 14.07 -26.36
N GLY A 45 -7.92 13.09 -26.45
CA GLY A 45 -9.09 12.95 -25.57
C GLY A 45 -8.74 12.56 -24.14
N GLY A 46 -8.33 13.53 -23.31
CA GLY A 46 -8.22 13.34 -21.87
C GLY A 46 -9.58 12.97 -21.26
N THR A 47 -9.66 11.85 -20.54
CA THR A 47 -10.93 11.30 -20.04
C THR A 47 -11.46 12.08 -18.83
N SER A 48 -12.19 13.17 -19.09
CA SER A 48 -13.04 13.81 -18.09
C SER A 48 -14.30 12.97 -17.86
N CYS A 49 -14.34 12.24 -16.74
CA CYS A 49 -15.52 11.47 -16.34
C CYS A 49 -16.73 12.39 -16.11
N SER A 50 -17.84 12.14 -16.82
CA SER A 50 -19.07 12.92 -16.71
C SER A 50 -19.80 12.65 -15.38
N PRO A 51 -20.53 13.62 -14.79
CA PRO A 51 -21.10 13.51 -13.44
C PRO A 51 -22.13 12.38 -13.21
N ASN A 52 -22.63 11.74 -14.28
CA ASN A 52 -23.63 10.66 -14.22
C ASN A 52 -23.06 9.26 -14.56
N CYS A 53 -21.73 9.12 -14.66
CA CYS A 53 -21.10 7.81 -14.83
C CYS A 53 -21.05 7.06 -13.49
N THR A 54 -21.96 6.10 -13.27
CA THR A 54 -21.92 5.23 -12.09
C THR A 54 -20.58 4.47 -12.04
N CYS A 55 -19.77 4.75 -11.02
CA CYS A 55 -18.42 4.19 -10.90
C CYS A 55 -18.50 2.70 -10.54
N LYS A 56 -18.44 1.82 -11.55
CA LYS A 56 -18.52 0.37 -11.34
C LYS A 56 -17.27 -0.17 -10.65
N PHE A 57 -17.47 -1.13 -9.74
CA PHE A 57 -16.36 -1.76 -9.02
C PHE A 57 -15.38 -2.47 -9.99
N PRO A 58 -14.05 -2.27 -9.87
CA PRO A 58 -13.09 -2.68 -10.89
C PRO A 58 -12.77 -4.18 -10.80
N LEU A 59 -13.62 -5.00 -11.42
CA LEU A 59 -13.55 -6.47 -11.46
C LEU A 59 -12.17 -7.05 -11.83
N GLU A 60 -11.48 -6.43 -12.78
CA GLU A 60 -10.14 -6.88 -13.22
C GLU A 60 -9.10 -6.73 -12.09
N LYS A 61 -9.09 -5.58 -11.42
CA LYS A 61 -8.21 -5.34 -10.26
C LYS A 61 -8.59 -6.26 -9.09
N LEU A 62 -9.88 -6.57 -8.88
CA LEU A 62 -10.32 -7.56 -7.89
C LEU A 62 -9.74 -8.94 -8.20
N ALA A 63 -9.90 -9.45 -9.43
CA ALA A 63 -9.38 -10.76 -9.82
C ALA A 63 -7.85 -10.85 -9.72
N ILE A 64 -7.12 -9.77 -10.04
CA ILE A 64 -5.67 -9.71 -9.88
C ILE A 64 -5.27 -9.66 -8.39
N LEU A 65 -6.01 -8.93 -7.54
CA LEU A 65 -5.79 -8.97 -6.09
C LEU A 65 -6.03 -10.38 -5.55
N ASP A 66 -7.18 -11.01 -5.85
CA ASP A 66 -7.57 -12.34 -5.40
C ASP A 66 -6.50 -13.40 -5.76
N SER A 67 -5.92 -13.30 -6.96
CA SER A 67 -4.78 -14.12 -7.40
C SER A 67 -3.51 -13.87 -6.57
N LYS A 68 -3.16 -12.60 -6.32
CA LYS A 68 -2.00 -12.22 -5.50
C LYS A 68 -2.18 -12.66 -4.03
N ILE A 69 -3.39 -12.57 -3.46
CA ILE A 69 -3.67 -12.92 -2.06
C ILE A 69 -3.97 -14.41 -1.82
N SER A 70 -4.02 -15.23 -2.87
CA SER A 70 -4.06 -16.70 -2.79
C SER A 70 -2.71 -17.36 -3.13
N SER A 71 -1.74 -16.61 -3.65
CA SER A 71 -0.39 -17.08 -3.96
C SER A 71 0.39 -17.55 -2.73
N SER A 72 1.15 -18.63 -2.87
CA SER A 72 2.13 -19.12 -1.87
C SER A 72 3.43 -18.31 -1.84
N ARG A 73 3.75 -17.57 -2.91
CA ARG A 73 4.82 -16.55 -2.90
C ARG A 73 4.16 -15.19 -2.79
N TRP A 74 4.29 -14.59 -1.61
CA TRP A 74 3.42 -13.50 -1.17
C TRP A 74 3.81 -12.13 -1.74
N VAL A 75 2.84 -11.42 -2.34
CA VAL A 75 2.97 -10.00 -2.73
C VAL A 75 1.60 -9.32 -2.61
N VAL A 76 1.32 -8.61 -1.51
CA VAL A 76 0.17 -7.67 -1.52
C VAL A 76 0.57 -6.44 -2.34
N PRO A 77 -0.24 -6.03 -3.33
CA PRO A 77 0.03 -4.86 -4.14
C PRO A 77 -0.33 -3.57 -3.40
N VAL A 78 0.56 -3.14 -2.49
CA VAL A 78 0.35 -1.95 -1.65
C VAL A 78 0.77 -0.63 -2.30
N LEU A 79 1.53 -0.66 -3.40
CA LEU A 79 2.02 0.56 -4.05
C LEU A 79 0.87 1.39 -4.66
N PRO A 80 1.06 2.71 -4.88
CA PRO A 80 0.02 3.57 -5.46
C PRO A 80 -0.52 3.02 -6.78
N GLU A 81 -1.82 3.23 -7.03
CA GLU A 81 -2.53 2.83 -8.26
C GLU A 81 -2.60 1.31 -8.53
N GLN A 82 -1.99 0.48 -7.68
CA GLN A 82 -2.14 -0.97 -7.72
C GLN A 82 -3.51 -1.40 -7.12
N GLU A 83 -3.76 -2.70 -7.11
CA GLU A 83 -5.12 -3.23 -6.98
C GLU A 83 -5.75 -2.89 -5.62
N LEU A 84 -5.03 -3.04 -4.50
CA LEU A 84 -5.59 -2.79 -3.17
C LEU A 84 -6.04 -1.33 -3.02
N GLU A 85 -5.19 -0.36 -3.37
CA GLU A 85 -5.55 1.07 -3.24
C GLU A 85 -6.72 1.42 -4.17
N CYS A 86 -6.71 0.94 -5.42
CA CYS A 86 -7.80 1.19 -6.36
C CYS A 86 -9.14 0.57 -5.93
N LEU A 87 -9.13 -0.62 -5.31
CA LEU A 87 -10.34 -1.28 -4.82
C LEU A 87 -10.91 -0.55 -3.60
N ILE A 88 -10.07 -0.06 -2.68
CA ILE A 88 -10.51 0.79 -1.56
C ILE A 88 -11.09 2.11 -2.10
N LYS A 89 -10.39 2.79 -3.03
CA LYS A 89 -10.90 4.03 -3.68
C LYS A 89 -12.25 3.81 -4.36
N ALA A 90 -12.41 2.74 -5.14
CA ALA A 90 -13.68 2.43 -5.81
C ALA A 90 -14.79 2.07 -4.81
N ALA A 91 -14.47 1.37 -3.73
CA ALA A 91 -15.43 1.10 -2.65
C ALA A 91 -15.91 2.38 -1.97
N ILE A 92 -15.01 3.32 -1.67
CA ILE A 92 -15.33 4.62 -1.07
C ILE A 92 -16.32 5.41 -1.94
N GLU A 93 -16.07 5.49 -3.26
CA GLU A 93 -16.98 6.21 -4.17
C GLU A 93 -18.35 5.52 -4.32
N LEU A 94 -18.40 4.18 -4.29
CA LEU A 94 -19.66 3.43 -4.23
C LEU A 94 -20.42 3.65 -2.91
N CYS A 95 -19.72 3.77 -1.77
CA CYS A 95 -20.35 4.06 -0.48
C CYS A 95 -20.97 5.46 -0.46
N LYS A 96 -20.30 6.46 -1.09
CA LYS A 96 -20.82 7.83 -1.22
C LYS A 96 -22.16 7.92 -1.98
N THR A 97 -22.47 6.93 -2.83
CA THR A 97 -23.78 6.80 -3.51
C THR A 97 -24.67 5.68 -2.96
N ASN A 98 -24.24 4.98 -1.88
CA ASN A 98 -24.82 3.73 -1.38
C ASN A 98 -24.95 2.61 -2.44
N SER A 99 -24.21 2.69 -3.55
CA SER A 99 -24.22 1.69 -4.63
C SER A 99 -23.30 0.49 -4.34
N ASP A 100 -22.61 0.48 -3.20
CA ASP A 100 -21.79 -0.66 -2.78
C ASP A 100 -22.66 -1.89 -2.46
N VAL A 101 -23.86 -1.69 -1.90
CA VAL A 101 -24.74 -2.77 -1.42
C VAL A 101 -25.32 -3.62 -2.55
N GLU A 102 -25.51 -3.03 -3.73
CA GLU A 102 -25.93 -3.72 -4.96
C GLU A 102 -24.73 -4.37 -5.68
N SER A 103 -23.50 -4.04 -5.27
CA SER A 103 -22.26 -4.52 -5.89
C SER A 103 -21.69 -5.70 -5.09
N GLU A 104 -22.19 -6.91 -5.34
CA GLU A 104 -21.64 -8.14 -4.75
C GLU A 104 -20.10 -8.28 -4.90
N PRO A 105 -19.44 -7.85 -6.01
CA PRO A 105 -17.98 -7.79 -6.06
C PRO A 105 -17.33 -6.89 -5.00
N CYS A 106 -18.00 -5.77 -4.63
CA CYS A 106 -17.58 -4.87 -3.57
C CYS A 106 -17.85 -5.49 -2.19
N GLN A 107 -19.02 -6.11 -1.98
CA GLN A 107 -19.32 -6.85 -0.75
C GLN A 107 -18.36 -8.04 -0.53
N ARG A 108 -17.98 -8.78 -1.58
CA ARG A 108 -16.94 -9.81 -1.51
C ARG A 108 -15.59 -9.23 -1.12
N PHE A 109 -15.22 -8.08 -1.70
CA PHE A 109 -13.99 -7.37 -1.32
C PHE A 109 -13.99 -6.97 0.17
N TYR A 110 -15.14 -6.62 0.76
CA TYR A 110 -15.24 -6.38 2.21
C TYR A 110 -15.06 -7.64 3.04
N ARG A 111 -15.73 -8.74 2.69
CA ARG A 111 -15.70 -10.00 3.47
C ARG A 111 -14.33 -10.67 3.42
N GLU A 112 -13.73 -10.72 2.24
CA GLU A 112 -12.59 -11.59 1.93
C GLU A 112 -11.33 -10.76 1.59
N GLY A 113 -11.43 -9.87 0.60
CA GLY A 113 -10.29 -9.16 0.01
C GLY A 113 -9.56 -8.22 0.99
N LEU A 114 -10.30 -7.40 1.73
CA LEU A 114 -9.76 -6.51 2.75
C LEU A 114 -9.13 -7.31 3.90
N THR A 115 -9.88 -8.23 4.49
CA THR A 115 -9.46 -9.03 5.65
C THR A 115 -8.15 -9.74 5.41
N VAL A 116 -8.02 -10.46 4.29
CA VAL A 116 -6.78 -11.18 3.94
C VAL A 116 -5.64 -10.21 3.63
N SER A 117 -5.90 -9.14 2.88
CA SER A 117 -4.85 -8.15 2.51
C SER A 117 -4.28 -7.44 3.74
N PHE A 118 -5.14 -6.89 4.60
CA PHE A 118 -4.73 -6.15 5.80
C PHE A 118 -4.08 -7.05 6.86
N THR A 119 -4.56 -8.29 7.03
CA THR A 119 -3.88 -9.28 7.88
C THR A 119 -2.40 -9.37 7.53
N LYS A 120 -2.07 -9.63 6.26
CA LYS A 120 -0.69 -9.96 5.92
C LYS A 120 0.23 -8.73 5.86
N ILE A 121 -0.26 -7.54 5.52
CA ILE A 121 0.57 -6.32 5.54
C ILE A 121 0.72 -5.70 6.93
N LEU A 122 -0.08 -6.11 7.92
CA LEU A 122 0.01 -5.62 9.30
C LEU A 122 0.63 -6.63 10.28
N THR A 123 0.54 -7.94 10.01
CA THR A 123 0.99 -8.99 10.96
C THR A 123 2.20 -9.81 10.53
N ASP A 124 2.49 -9.93 9.22
CA ASP A 124 3.57 -10.80 8.73
C ASP A 124 4.96 -10.27 9.13
N ASP A 125 5.81 -11.14 9.65
CA ASP A 125 7.17 -10.79 10.10
C ASP A 125 8.05 -10.20 8.98
N VAL A 126 7.78 -10.53 7.70
CA VAL A 126 8.55 -9.98 6.57
C VAL A 126 8.34 -8.47 6.38
N VAL A 127 7.27 -7.89 6.92
CA VAL A 127 6.97 -6.46 6.84
C VAL A 127 8.11 -5.63 7.45
N ARG A 128 8.79 -6.13 8.50
CA ARG A 128 9.94 -5.44 9.13
C ARG A 128 11.16 -5.28 8.20
N ASN A 129 11.19 -5.99 7.08
CA ASN A 129 12.27 -5.95 6.09
C ASN A 129 11.93 -5.10 4.86
N TRP A 130 10.76 -4.45 4.83
CA TRP A 130 10.33 -3.61 3.72
C TRP A 130 10.90 -2.18 3.84
N LYS A 131 11.02 -1.49 2.70
CA LYS A 131 11.58 -0.13 2.64
C LYS A 131 10.55 0.88 3.19
N SER A 132 11.00 1.95 3.83
CA SER A 132 10.14 3.00 4.42
C SER A 132 9.07 3.54 3.44
N ASN A 133 9.39 3.69 2.14
CA ASN A 133 8.40 4.11 1.15
C ASN A 133 7.22 3.11 0.99
N ILE A 134 7.42 1.82 1.25
CA ILE A 134 6.38 0.80 1.29
C ILE A 134 5.53 0.96 2.56
N HIS A 135 6.15 1.29 3.70
CA HIS A 135 5.43 1.53 4.96
C HIS A 135 4.48 2.73 4.82
N ASN A 136 4.94 3.81 4.18
CA ASN A 136 4.10 4.96 3.86
C ASN A 136 2.90 4.56 2.97
N CYS A 137 3.08 3.61 2.04
CA CYS A 137 1.98 3.11 1.21
C CYS A 137 0.97 2.27 2.02
N ILE A 138 1.43 1.46 2.98
CA ILE A 138 0.56 0.70 3.91
C ILE A 138 -0.24 1.68 4.78
N TYR A 139 0.42 2.67 5.37
CA TYR A 139 -0.22 3.73 6.14
C TYR A 139 -1.29 4.49 5.32
N ASN A 140 -0.95 4.89 4.09
CA ASN A 140 -1.87 5.54 3.16
C ASN A 140 -3.05 4.65 2.73
N ASN A 141 -2.95 3.32 2.85
CA ASN A 141 -4.07 2.39 2.66
C ASN A 141 -4.89 2.22 3.94
N CYS A 142 -4.27 2.22 5.12
CA CYS A 142 -4.97 2.23 6.41
C CYS A 142 -5.87 3.46 6.56
N GLN A 143 -5.38 4.66 6.19
CA GLN A 143 -6.17 5.89 6.22
C GLN A 143 -7.43 5.79 5.33
N LYS A 144 -7.31 5.22 4.12
CA LYS A 144 -8.44 5.03 3.20
C LYS A 144 -9.41 3.96 3.70
N LEU A 145 -8.92 2.92 4.37
CA LEU A 145 -9.79 1.95 5.04
C LEU A 145 -10.57 2.61 6.18
N VAL A 146 -9.96 3.52 6.95
CA VAL A 146 -10.70 4.30 7.97
C VAL A 146 -11.78 5.19 7.31
N GLU A 147 -11.50 5.87 6.19
CA GLU A 147 -12.52 6.61 5.41
C GLU A 147 -13.70 5.68 5.00
N LEU A 148 -13.38 4.52 4.42
CA LEU A 148 -14.36 3.52 4.00
C LEU A 148 -15.23 3.01 5.17
N VAL A 149 -14.60 2.70 6.31
CA VAL A 149 -15.30 2.18 7.49
C VAL A 149 -16.19 3.26 8.11
N VAL A 150 -15.73 4.52 8.17
CA VAL A 150 -16.55 5.66 8.66
C VAL A 150 -17.81 5.85 7.81
N LEU A 151 -17.71 5.74 6.47
CA LEU A 151 -18.86 5.81 5.57
C LEU A 151 -19.89 4.67 5.78
N LYS A 152 -19.46 3.52 6.32
CA LYS A 152 -20.29 2.33 6.55
C LYS A 152 -20.59 2.05 8.03
N LEU A 153 -20.11 2.89 8.94
CA LEU A 153 -20.17 2.65 10.40
C LEU A 153 -21.61 2.53 10.92
N GLY A 154 -22.52 3.36 10.41
CA GLY A 154 -23.96 3.30 10.76
C GLY A 154 -24.75 2.17 10.09
N GLN A 155 -24.08 1.18 9.49
CA GLN A 155 -24.69 0.03 8.82
C GLN A 155 -24.17 -1.32 9.38
N ASP A 156 -23.40 -1.30 10.48
CA ASP A 156 -22.90 -2.48 11.21
C ASP A 156 -22.27 -3.57 10.32
N VAL A 157 -21.48 -3.15 9.32
CA VAL A 157 -20.81 -4.05 8.37
C VAL A 157 -19.64 -4.77 9.06
N ILE A 158 -19.94 -5.85 9.78
CA ILE A 158 -19.01 -6.58 10.66
C ILE A 158 -17.61 -6.82 10.05
N PRO A 159 -17.44 -7.27 8.79
CA PRO A 159 -16.11 -7.45 8.21
C PRO A 159 -15.26 -6.17 8.17
N LEU A 160 -15.88 -5.01 7.97
CA LEU A 160 -15.17 -3.72 8.00
C LEU A 160 -14.73 -3.36 9.44
N LEU A 161 -15.51 -3.75 10.46
CA LEU A 161 -15.18 -3.55 11.87
C LEU A 161 -14.08 -4.51 12.36
N ASP A 162 -14.06 -5.76 11.86
CA ASP A 162 -13.00 -6.73 12.12
C ASP A 162 -11.65 -6.23 11.62
N VAL A 163 -11.60 -5.70 10.38
CA VAL A 163 -10.37 -5.13 9.83
C VAL A 163 -10.02 -3.79 10.50
N LEU A 164 -10.99 -2.96 10.89
CA LEU A 164 -10.73 -1.75 11.67
C LEU A 164 -10.05 -2.07 13.01
N THR A 165 -10.51 -3.12 13.70
CA THR A 165 -9.91 -3.63 14.94
C THR A 165 -8.44 -4.02 14.74
N MET A 166 -8.12 -4.62 13.60
CA MET A 166 -6.75 -4.99 13.23
C MET A 166 -5.87 -3.77 12.85
N VAL A 167 -6.44 -2.79 12.16
CA VAL A 167 -5.79 -1.51 11.81
C VAL A 167 -5.44 -0.69 13.06
N PHE A 168 -6.27 -0.74 14.11
CA PHE A 168 -6.00 -0.03 15.36
C PHE A 168 -5.30 -0.86 16.46
N ASN A 169 -5.03 -2.16 16.24
CA ASN A 169 -4.29 -2.98 17.21
C ASN A 169 -2.80 -2.58 17.27
N PRO A 170 -2.33 -1.87 18.32
CA PRO A 170 -0.96 -1.35 18.38
C PRO A 170 0.10 -2.45 18.48
N CYS A 171 -0.29 -3.66 18.89
CA CYS A 171 0.58 -4.82 19.04
C CYS A 171 0.77 -5.61 17.73
N ASN A 172 0.24 -5.13 16.59
CA ASN A 172 0.52 -5.75 15.30
C ASN A 172 1.97 -5.48 14.84
N THR A 173 2.50 -6.32 13.94
CA THR A 173 3.90 -6.27 13.50
C THR A 173 4.27 -4.93 12.84
N PHE A 174 3.37 -4.36 12.04
CA PHE A 174 3.58 -3.07 11.40
C PHE A 174 3.69 -1.94 12.43
N HIS A 175 2.74 -1.81 13.36
CA HIS A 175 2.77 -0.76 14.38
C HIS A 175 3.95 -0.92 15.34
N THR A 176 4.24 -2.14 15.79
CA THR A 176 5.40 -2.44 16.64
C THR A 176 6.73 -2.10 15.95
N PHE A 177 6.82 -2.23 14.62
CA PHE A 177 8.01 -1.78 13.88
C PHE A 177 8.09 -0.25 13.76
N ASN A 178 6.99 0.39 13.39
CA ASN A 178 6.96 1.84 13.15
C ASN A 178 7.00 2.67 14.45
N SER A 179 6.57 2.13 15.60
CA SER A 179 6.64 2.82 16.90
C SER A 179 8.06 3.09 17.39
N ASN A 180 9.04 2.33 16.88
CA ASN A 180 10.47 2.49 17.15
C ASN A 180 11.15 3.47 16.16
N GLN A 181 10.40 4.07 15.23
CA GLN A 181 10.90 5.05 14.27
C GLN A 181 10.63 6.47 14.75
N GLN A 182 11.50 7.42 14.39
CA GLN A 182 11.26 8.83 14.69
C GLN A 182 10.00 9.32 13.93
N SER A 183 9.08 9.97 14.65
CA SER A 183 7.89 10.57 14.05
C SER A 183 8.27 11.70 13.07
N VAL A 184 7.67 11.66 11.88
CA VAL A 184 7.84 12.67 10.82
C VAL A 184 6.88 13.85 11.03
N SER A 185 5.69 13.60 11.57
CA SER A 185 4.69 14.63 11.88
C SER A 185 4.99 15.37 13.19
N VAL A 186 5.68 14.71 14.13
CA VAL A 186 6.09 15.28 15.42
C VAL A 186 7.59 14.99 15.66
N PRO A 187 8.51 15.69 14.96
CA PRO A 187 9.95 15.48 15.13
C PRO A 187 10.45 15.78 16.54
N VAL A 188 11.60 15.21 16.91
CA VAL A 188 12.26 15.54 18.19
C VAL A 188 12.54 17.04 18.26
N ASN A 189 12.12 17.68 19.36
CA ASN A 189 12.15 19.14 19.57
C ASN A 189 11.19 19.97 18.68
N SER A 190 10.09 19.39 18.18
CA SER A 190 9.03 20.15 17.51
C SER A 190 8.30 21.09 18.48
N ASN A 191 8.21 22.38 18.16
CA ASN A 191 7.40 23.38 18.90
C ASN A 191 5.90 23.30 18.55
N ILE A 192 5.36 22.09 18.36
CA ILE A 192 3.93 21.86 18.11
C ILE A 192 3.21 21.87 19.47
N PRO A 193 2.11 22.62 19.66
CA PRO A 193 1.33 22.61 20.89
C PRO A 193 0.86 21.19 21.26
N ASP A 194 0.90 20.82 22.54
CA ASP A 194 0.47 19.48 22.98
C ASP A 194 -0.99 19.15 22.64
N GLU A 195 -1.84 20.18 22.54
CA GLU A 195 -3.25 20.10 22.11
C GLU A 195 -3.43 19.73 20.62
N GLU A 196 -2.37 19.85 19.80
CA GLU A 196 -2.32 19.39 18.41
C GLU A 196 -1.60 18.02 18.25
N VAL A 197 -0.97 17.50 19.32
CA VAL A 197 -0.17 16.27 19.30
C VAL A 197 -1.01 15.05 19.72
N PHE A 198 -1.68 14.44 18.75
CA PHE A 198 -2.54 13.26 18.98
C PHE A 198 -1.79 11.95 19.32
N ALA A 199 -0.47 11.89 19.11
CA ALA A 199 0.36 10.71 19.45
C ALA A 199 1.85 11.08 19.62
N ARG A 200 2.55 10.37 20.52
CA ARG A 200 4.01 10.42 20.73
C ARG A 200 4.56 8.98 20.92
N PRO A 201 5.84 8.70 20.62
CA PRO A 201 6.49 7.46 21.05
C PRO A 201 6.48 7.32 22.58
N VAL A 202 6.55 6.09 23.09
CA VAL A 202 6.38 5.80 24.53
C VAL A 202 7.50 6.41 25.38
N ASP A 203 8.71 6.57 24.84
CA ASP A 203 9.91 7.06 25.53
C ASP A 203 9.90 8.59 25.82
N TYR A 204 8.74 9.25 25.70
CA TYR A 204 8.54 10.70 25.91
C TYR A 204 7.60 11.03 27.09
N TYR A 205 7.39 10.09 28.02
CA TYR A 205 6.59 10.25 29.25
C TYR A 205 7.40 9.92 30.51
#